data_AF-A0A7S4JWL1-F1
#
_entry.id   AF-A0A7S4JWL1-F1
#
_cell.length_a   1.000
_cell.length_b   1.000
_cell.length_c   1.000
_cell.angle_alpha   90.00
_cell.angle_beta   90.00
_cell.angle_gamma   90.00
#
_symmetry.space_group_name_H-M   'P 1'
#
loop_
_entity.id
_entity.type
_entity.pdbx_description
1 polymer ?
#
loop_
_entity_poly.entity_id
_entity_poly.type
_entity_poly.pdbx_seq_one_letter_code
_entity_poly.pdbx_strand_id
1 'polypeptide(L)'
;MDRLSQLQEKVCELSRLFYTYIGVLQRDAPPSPLPPGLDATDFFGQGRTFAASIMETTGEIFRLIDSLPGIDQSEEAQLDDLKQIDEENEIYATKLREALRETDLLLAGIRAIIDKIAEDCRNDVSLNAVHPSSRLSIPSSSSSSSSSSSFSSTQ
;
A
#
# COMPACT_ATOMS: atom_id res chain seq x y z
N MET A 1 -2.16 -0.30 15.42
CA MET A 1 -2.61 -1.10 16.57
C MET A 1 -3.57 -2.13 16.08
N ASP A 2 -3.38 -3.38 16.47
CA ASP A 2 -4.28 -4.48 16.16
C ASP A 2 -5.71 -4.21 16.70
N ARG A 3 -6.77 -4.65 15.98
CA ARG A 3 -8.16 -4.36 16.36
C ARG A 3 -8.54 -5.02 17.68
N LEU A 4 -7.98 -6.19 17.98
CA LEU A 4 -8.18 -6.84 19.28
C LEU A 4 -7.51 -6.04 20.40
N SER A 5 -6.32 -5.50 20.16
CA SER A 5 -5.66 -4.59 21.11
C SER A 5 -6.47 -3.32 21.37
N GLN A 6 -7.10 -2.74 20.34
CA GLN A 6 -7.99 -1.58 20.47
C GLN A 6 -9.26 -1.92 21.27
N LEU A 7 -9.86 -3.09 21.02
CA LEU A 7 -11.01 -3.58 21.77
C LEU A 7 -10.67 -3.73 23.26
N GLN A 8 -9.50 -4.30 23.56
CA GLN A 8 -9.02 -4.43 24.93
C GLN A 8 -8.87 -3.06 25.61
N GLU A 9 -8.28 -2.08 24.92
CA GLU A 9 -8.14 -0.72 25.44
C GLU A 9 -9.51 -0.08 25.78
N LYS A 10 -10.51 -0.27 24.92
CA LYS A 10 -11.87 0.23 25.13
C LYS A 10 -12.62 -0.46 26.27
N VAL A 11 -12.43 -1.77 26.46
CA VAL A 11 -12.98 -2.48 27.62
C VAL A 11 -12.30 -2.02 28.93
N CYS A 12 -10.99 -1.78 28.90
CA CYS A 12 -10.28 -1.21 30.05
C CYS A 12 -10.73 0.23 30.34
N GLU A 13 -10.98 1.04 29.32
CA GLU A 13 -11.54 2.38 29.43
C GLU A 13 -12.93 2.34 30.07
N LEU A 14 -13.82 1.48 29.59
CA LEU A 14 -15.15 1.28 30.16
C LEU A 14 -15.10 0.93 31.65
N SER A 15 -14.19 0.02 32.03
CA SER A 15 -13.99 -0.38 33.43
C SER A 15 -13.54 0.81 34.30
N ARG A 16 -12.68 1.67 33.76
CA ARG A 16 -12.23 2.90 34.44
C ARG A 16 -13.37 3.89 34.60
N LEU A 17 -14.21 4.06 33.58
CA LEU A 17 -15.39 4.94 33.64
C LEU A 17 -16.34 4.47 34.74
N PHE A 18 -16.65 3.16 34.82
CA PHE A 18 -17.49 2.62 35.89
C PHE A 18 -16.94 2.91 37.28
N TYR A 19 -15.68 2.57 37.55
CA TYR A 19 -15.09 2.81 38.87
C TYR A 19 -15.04 4.30 39.23
N THR A 20 -14.69 5.15 38.26
CA THR A 20 -14.59 6.60 38.47
C THR A 20 -15.96 7.23 38.71
N TYR A 21 -16.95 6.92 37.88
CA TYR A 21 -18.29 7.50 37.97
C TYR A 21 -19.05 7.00 39.19
N ILE A 22 -18.94 5.71 39.52
CA ILE A 22 -19.51 5.18 40.78
C ILE A 22 -18.83 5.85 41.98
N GLY A 23 -17.50 6.01 41.96
CA GLY A 23 -16.77 6.69 43.03
C GLY A 23 -17.19 8.15 43.21
N VAL A 24 -17.36 8.89 42.12
CA VAL A 24 -17.85 10.28 42.15
C VAL A 24 -19.29 10.33 42.67
N LEU A 25 -20.18 9.45 42.18
CA LEU A 25 -21.57 9.39 42.63
C LEU A 25 -21.69 9.03 44.11
N GLN A 26 -20.84 8.14 44.64
CA GLN A 26 -20.82 7.78 46.05
C GLN A 26 -20.24 8.89 46.93
N ARG A 27 -19.20 9.59 46.46
CA ARG A 27 -18.59 10.72 47.17
C ARG A 27 -19.55 11.90 47.27
N ASP A 28 -20.25 12.18 46.18
CA ASP A 28 -21.14 13.34 46.06
C ASP A 28 -22.60 12.97 46.46
N ALA A 29 -22.82 11.74 46.92
CA ALA A 29 -24.10 11.29 47.43
C ALA A 29 -24.47 12.08 48.70
N PRO A 30 -25.64 12.76 48.73
CA PRO A 30 -26.08 13.45 49.93
C PRO A 30 -26.32 12.44 51.06
N PRO A 31 -25.90 12.74 52.31
CA PRO A 31 -26.21 11.90 53.46
C PRO A 31 -27.73 11.91 53.68
N SER A 32 -28.39 10.78 53.42
CA SER A 32 -29.84 10.63 53.57
C SER A 32 -30.28 10.94 55.02
N PRO A 33 -31.31 11.77 55.18
CA PRO A 33 -32.61 11.22 55.49
C PRO A 33 -33.68 11.88 54.61
N LEU A 34 -34.27 11.15 53.66
CA LEU A 34 -35.41 11.57 52.81
C LEU A 34 -36.32 12.62 53.49
N PRO A 35 -36.23 13.93 53.15
CA PRO A 35 -37.29 14.89 53.40
C PRO A 35 -38.05 15.15 52.08
N PRO A 36 -39.36 15.44 52.12
CA PRO A 36 -40.10 15.75 50.91
C PRO A 36 -39.64 17.13 50.39
N GLY A 37 -38.87 17.15 49.31
CA GLY A 37 -38.56 18.38 48.56
C GLY A 37 -37.09 18.77 48.37
N LEU A 38 -36.13 17.84 48.48
CA LEU A 38 -34.75 18.16 48.08
C LEU A 38 -34.58 18.03 46.55
N ASP A 39 -34.19 19.13 45.90
CA ASP A 39 -33.86 19.19 44.48
C ASP A 39 -32.60 18.37 44.17
N ALA A 40 -32.77 17.06 44.00
CA ALA A 40 -31.73 16.13 43.57
C ALA A 40 -31.37 16.28 42.07
N THR A 41 -31.81 17.36 41.42
CA THR A 41 -31.74 17.57 39.97
C THR A 41 -30.31 17.55 39.46
N ASP A 42 -29.34 18.06 40.22
CA ASP A 42 -27.93 18.14 39.83
C ASP A 42 -27.23 16.78 39.94
N PHE A 43 -27.57 16.00 40.96
CA PHE A 43 -27.07 14.62 41.12
C PHE A 43 -27.59 13.70 40.00
N PHE A 44 -28.88 13.82 39.66
CA PHE A 44 -29.46 13.11 38.52
C PHE A 44 -28.96 13.64 37.16
N GLY A 45 -28.52 14.90 37.10
CA GLY A 45 -27.87 15.49 35.93
C GLY A 45 -26.51 14.85 35.62
N GLN A 46 -25.63 14.77 36.63
CA GLN A 46 -24.33 14.12 36.49
C GLN A 46 -24.45 12.61 36.23
N GLY A 47 -25.39 11.93 36.89
CA GLY A 47 -25.65 10.51 36.62
C GLY A 47 -26.04 10.25 35.17
N ARG A 48 -26.79 11.17 34.55
CA ARG A 48 -27.17 11.08 33.13
C ARG A 48 -26.01 11.31 32.18
N THR A 49 -25.12 12.27 32.45
CA THR A 49 -23.94 12.49 31.59
C THR A 49 -22.94 11.34 31.70
N PHE A 50 -22.77 10.77 32.90
CA PHE A 50 -21.97 9.56 33.11
C PHE A 50 -22.55 8.34 32.39
N ALA A 51 -23.86 8.14 32.48
CA ALA A 51 -24.54 7.08 31.75
C ALA A 51 -24.41 7.25 30.23
N ALA A 52 -24.49 8.48 29.72
CA ALA A 52 -24.30 8.79 28.31
C ALA A 52 -22.87 8.43 27.84
N SER A 53 -21.84 8.80 28.59
CA SER A 53 -20.45 8.44 28.28
C SER A 53 -20.22 6.93 28.32
N ILE A 54 -20.79 6.22 29.29
CA ILE A 54 -20.73 4.74 29.35
C ILE A 54 -21.39 4.13 28.12
N MET A 55 -22.58 4.60 27.73
CA MET A 55 -23.28 4.10 26.54
C MET A 55 -22.50 4.38 25.25
N GLU A 56 -21.86 5.54 25.14
CA GLU A 56 -21.01 5.89 24.01
C GLU A 56 -19.83 4.92 23.88
N THR A 57 -19.04 4.75 24.94
CA THR A 57 -17.91 3.80 24.95
C THR A 57 -18.38 2.36 24.73
N THR A 58 -19.54 1.98 25.25
CA THR A 58 -20.14 0.66 25.01
C THR A 58 -20.54 0.48 23.55
N GLY A 59 -21.09 1.52 22.91
CA GLY A 59 -21.40 1.51 21.48
C GLY A 59 -20.14 1.41 20.61
N GLU A 60 -19.03 2.04 21.01
CA GLU A 60 -17.73 1.88 20.36
C GLU A 60 -17.20 0.44 20.45
N ILE A 61 -17.37 -0.22 21.60
CA ILE A 61 -17.01 -1.63 21.79
C ILE A 61 -17.81 -2.52 20.83
N PHE A 62 -19.12 -2.32 20.69
CA PHE A 62 -19.93 -3.10 19.76
C PHE A 62 -19.51 -2.88 18.30
N ARG A 63 -19.26 -1.62 17.89
CA ARG A 63 -18.73 -1.35 16.56
C ARG A 63 -17.37 -2.02 16.33
N LEU A 64 -16.51 -2.05 17.34
CA LEU A 64 -15.22 -2.73 17.24
C LEU A 64 -15.42 -4.23 17.05
N ILE A 65 -16.31 -4.85 17.82
CA ILE A 65 -16.69 -6.27 17.70
C ILE A 65 -17.19 -6.59 16.29
N ASP A 66 -18.14 -5.81 15.77
CA ASP A 66 -18.68 -5.99 14.40
C ASP A 66 -17.62 -5.77 13.32
N SER A 67 -16.55 -5.07 13.66
CA SER A 67 -15.44 -4.79 12.76
C SER A 67 -14.31 -5.82 12.86
N LEU A 68 -14.40 -6.84 13.72
CA LEU A 68 -13.35 -7.85 13.80
C LEU A 68 -13.30 -8.68 12.50
N PRO A 69 -12.15 -8.72 11.81
CA PRO A 69 -12.02 -9.53 10.61
C PRO A 69 -12.11 -11.01 10.97
N GLY A 70 -12.87 -11.78 10.18
CA GLY A 70 -12.94 -13.24 10.32
C GLY A 70 -13.79 -13.75 11.49
N ILE A 71 -14.55 -12.90 12.19
CA ILE A 71 -15.41 -13.33 13.31
C ILE A 71 -16.56 -14.25 12.87
N ASP A 72 -17.01 -14.11 11.62
CA ASP A 72 -18.09 -14.91 11.03
C ASP A 72 -17.60 -16.12 10.21
N GLN A 73 -16.28 -16.25 10.01
CA GLN A 73 -15.71 -17.33 9.22
C GLN A 73 -15.33 -18.52 10.12
N SER A 74 -15.57 -19.74 9.64
CA SER A 74 -15.02 -20.93 10.30
C SER A 74 -13.50 -20.97 10.10
N GLU A 75 -12.80 -21.59 11.06
CA GLU A 75 -11.36 -21.80 10.98
C GLU A 75 -10.96 -22.56 9.69
N GLU A 76 -11.78 -23.52 9.27
CA GLU A 76 -11.55 -24.26 8.02
C GLU A 76 -11.64 -23.36 6.78
N ALA A 77 -12.61 -22.44 6.72
CA ALA A 77 -12.71 -21.48 5.62
C ALA A 77 -11.51 -20.52 5.59
N GLN A 78 -11.04 -20.07 6.76
CA GLN A 78 -9.85 -19.23 6.86
C GLN A 78 -8.58 -19.96 6.38
N LEU A 79 -8.46 -21.25 6.68
CA LEU A 79 -7.33 -22.07 6.22
C LEU A 79 -7.35 -22.30 4.71
N ASP A 80 -8.53 -22.48 4.12
CA ASP A 80 -8.66 -22.63 2.68
C ASP A 80 -8.38 -21.31 1.94
N ASP A 81 -8.86 -20.17 2.47
CA ASP A 81 -8.51 -18.84 1.97
C ASP A 81 -6.99 -18.61 2.03
N LEU A 82 -6.32 -19.03 3.12
CA LEU A 82 -4.86 -18.93 3.24
C LEU A 82 -4.13 -19.77 2.19
N LYS A 83 -4.55 -21.02 1.98
CA LYS A 83 -3.96 -21.88 0.93
C LYS A 83 -4.11 -21.25 -0.44
N GLN A 84 -5.28 -20.70 -0.75
CA GLN A 84 -5.51 -20.02 -2.03
C GLN A 84 -4.57 -18.82 -2.19
N ILE A 85 -4.41 -18.00 -1.15
CA ILE A 85 -3.51 -16.85 -1.19
C ILE A 85 -2.04 -17.29 -1.38
N ASP A 86 -1.63 -18.40 -0.77
CA ASP A 86 -0.28 -18.95 -0.93
C ASP A 86 -0.05 -19.45 -2.37
N GLU A 87 -1.03 -20.16 -2.94
CA GLU A 87 -0.97 -20.60 -4.35
C GLU A 87 -0.92 -19.40 -5.31
N GLU A 88 -1.76 -18.38 -5.09
CA GLU A 88 -1.75 -17.16 -5.88
C GLU A 88 -0.39 -16.45 -5.78
N ASN A 89 0.17 -16.33 -4.58
CA ASN A 89 1.50 -15.77 -4.35
C ASN A 89 2.59 -16.55 -5.10
N GLU A 90 2.53 -17.88 -5.13
CA GLU A 90 3.49 -18.70 -5.87
C GLU A 90 3.42 -18.47 -7.38
N ILE A 91 2.19 -18.34 -7.91
CA ILE A 91 1.97 -18.01 -9.33
C ILE A 91 2.55 -16.64 -9.65
N TYR A 92 2.29 -15.62 -8.82
CA TYR A 92 2.83 -14.27 -9.03
C TYR A 92 4.36 -14.25 -8.91
N ALA A 93 4.94 -14.98 -7.96
CA ALA A 93 6.39 -15.12 -7.82
C ALA A 93 7.02 -15.77 -9.06
N THR A 94 6.33 -16.75 -9.66
CA THR A 94 6.80 -17.43 -10.88
C THR A 94 6.74 -16.52 -12.09
N LYS A 95 5.63 -15.80 -12.29
CA LYS A 95 5.51 -14.77 -13.33
C LYS A 95 6.60 -13.70 -13.20
N LEU A 96 6.89 -13.27 -11.97
CA LEU A 96 7.95 -12.31 -11.70
C LEU A 96 9.33 -12.87 -12.08
N ARG A 97 9.63 -14.13 -11.74
CA ARG A 97 10.88 -14.79 -12.13
C ARG A 97 11.04 -14.90 -13.64
N GLU A 98 9.97 -15.21 -14.37
CA GLU A 98 9.99 -15.29 -15.83
C GLU A 98 10.24 -13.92 -16.47
N ALA A 99 9.57 -12.87 -15.98
CA ALA A 99 9.80 -11.51 -16.43
C ALA A 99 11.24 -11.06 -16.17
N LEU A 100 11.79 -11.34 -14.99
CA LEU A 100 13.19 -11.07 -14.68
C LEU A 100 14.14 -11.78 -15.64
N ARG A 101 13.88 -13.07 -15.93
CA ARG A 101 14.68 -13.84 -16.89
C ARG A 101 14.67 -13.22 -18.28
N GLU A 102 13.51 -12.75 -18.75
CA GLU A 102 13.39 -12.06 -20.03
C GLU A 102 14.20 -10.75 -20.02
N THR A 103 14.10 -9.96 -18.94
CA THR A 103 14.87 -8.72 -18.81
C THR A 103 16.38 -8.97 -18.79
N ASP A 104 16.85 -10.02 -18.14
CA ASP A 104 18.27 -10.38 -18.09
C ASP A 104 18.78 -10.79 -19.48
N LEU A 105 17.98 -11.54 -20.25
CA LEU A 105 18.34 -11.91 -21.62
C LEU A 105 18.42 -10.69 -22.55
N LEU A 106 17.45 -9.77 -22.44
CA LEU A 106 17.46 -8.53 -23.21
C LEU A 106 18.67 -7.66 -22.86
N LEU A 107 19.00 -7.53 -21.58
CA LEU A 107 20.18 -6.79 -21.12
C LEU A 107 21.48 -7.43 -21.62
N ALA A 108 21.59 -8.76 -21.58
CA ALA A 108 22.74 -9.47 -22.13
C ALA A 108 22.87 -9.25 -23.65
N GLY A 109 21.76 -9.25 -24.39
CA GLY A 109 21.73 -8.96 -25.82
C GLY A 109 22.19 -7.53 -26.15
N ILE A 110 21.67 -6.53 -25.42
CA ILE A 110 22.09 -5.13 -25.56
C ILE A 110 23.60 -5.00 -25.29
N ARG A 111 24.08 -5.64 -24.22
CA ARG A 111 25.50 -5.63 -23.86
C ARG A 111 26.37 -6.25 -24.96
N ALA A 112 25.98 -7.40 -25.50
CA ALA A 112 26.72 -8.05 -26.57
C ALA A 112 26.79 -7.20 -27.86
N ILE A 113 25.70 -6.48 -28.20
CA ILE A 113 25.69 -5.57 -29.34
C ILE A 113 26.65 -4.40 -29.10
N ILE A 114 26.63 -3.81 -27.90
CA ILE A 114 27.56 -2.72 -27.54
C ILE A 114 29.01 -3.21 -27.60
N ASP A 115 29.30 -4.40 -27.08
CA ASP A 115 30.64 -4.99 -27.11
C ASP A 115 31.11 -5.21 -28.57
N LYS A 116 30.23 -5.73 -29.43
CA LYS A 116 30.53 -5.89 -30.87
C LYS A 116 30.80 -4.56 -31.56
N ILE A 117 30.00 -3.53 -31.31
CA ILE A 117 30.23 -2.19 -31.88
C ILE A 117 31.58 -1.64 -31.43
N ALA A 118 31.93 -1.83 -30.15
CA ALA A 118 33.21 -1.39 -29.61
C ALA A 118 34.40 -2.13 -30.27
N GLU A 119 34.25 -3.42 -30.57
CA GLU A 119 35.24 -4.22 -31.32
C GLU A 119 35.36 -3.79 -32.78
N ASP A 120 34.23 -3.62 -33.48
CA ASP A 120 34.19 -3.17 -34.88
C ASP A 120 34.88 -1.80 -35.02
N CYS A 121 34.55 -0.85 -34.15
CA CYS A 121 35.22 0.47 -34.11
C CYS A 121 36.72 0.36 -33.83
N ARG A 122 37.16 -0.62 -33.01
CA ARG A 122 38.60 -0.83 -32.72
C ARG A 122 39.33 -1.41 -33.95
N ASN A 123 38.69 -2.33 -34.67
CA ASN A 123 39.26 -2.93 -35.88
C ASN A 123 39.33 -1.93 -37.04
N ASP A 124 38.35 -1.05 -37.19
CA ASP A 124 38.38 0.01 -38.21
C ASP A 124 39.56 0.99 -38.01
N VAL A 125 39.90 1.29 -36.76
CA VAL A 125 41.11 2.09 -36.45
C VAL A 125 42.39 1.32 -36.81
N SER A 126 42.42 0.00 -36.63
CA SER A 126 43.58 -0.84 -36.99
C SER A 126 43.75 -1.02 -38.50
N LEU A 127 42.67 -1.09 -39.28
CA LEU A 127 42.73 -1.14 -40.75
C LEU A 127 43.13 0.20 -41.36
N ASN A 128 42.65 1.32 -40.79
CA ASN A 128 43.08 2.66 -41.22
C ASN A 128 44.54 3.00 -40.85
N ALA A 129 45.12 2.32 -39.85
CA ALA A 129 46.53 2.51 -39.48
C ALA A 129 47.52 1.80 -40.45
N VAL A 130 47.07 0.83 -41.25
CA VAL A 130 47.93 0.07 -42.19
C VAL A 130 48.03 0.72 -43.57
N HIS A 131 47.15 1.68 -43.91
CA HIS A 131 47.24 2.42 -45.17
C HIS A 131 47.08 3.95 -44.99
N PRO A 132 48.09 4.66 -44.43
CA PRO A 132 48.21 6.08 -44.69
C PRO A 132 48.93 6.25 -46.04
N SER A 133 48.32 6.99 -46.96
CA SER A 133 48.85 7.38 -48.28
C SER A 133 48.36 6.51 -49.43
N SER A 134 47.27 6.96 -50.06
CA SER A 134 47.30 7.41 -51.46
C SER A 134 45.88 7.67 -51.96
N ARG A 135 45.47 8.94 -52.06
CA ARG A 135 45.00 9.58 -53.31
C ARG A 135 44.27 10.90 -53.00
N LEU A 136 44.99 12.00 -53.26
CA LEU A 136 44.38 13.19 -53.85
C LEU A 136 43.71 12.80 -55.17
N SER A 137 42.51 13.33 -55.43
CA SER A 137 42.12 14.08 -56.65
C SER A 137 40.58 14.27 -56.73
N ILE A 138 40.15 15.51 -56.58
CA ILE A 138 38.87 16.12 -57.04
C ILE A 138 39.03 16.39 -58.59
N PRO A 139 38.04 16.61 -59.51
CA PRO A 139 36.65 17.14 -59.37
C PRO A 139 35.50 16.56 -60.25
N SER A 140 34.31 17.12 -60.00
CA SER A 140 33.27 17.63 -60.96
C SER A 140 32.06 16.79 -61.43
N SER A 141 30.88 17.32 -61.06
CA SER A 141 29.66 17.65 -61.84
C SER A 141 28.71 16.56 -62.35
N SER A 142 27.43 16.65 -61.90
CA SER A 142 26.16 16.73 -62.67
C SER A 142 25.01 16.21 -61.76
N SER A 143 24.13 17.06 -61.22
CA SER A 143 22.87 17.60 -61.80
C SER A 143 21.82 16.55 -62.21
N SER A 144 20.77 16.41 -61.37
CA SER A 144 19.34 16.17 -61.75
C SER A 144 18.55 15.85 -60.48
N SER A 145 17.84 16.82 -59.86
CA SER A 145 16.45 17.21 -60.13
C SER A 145 15.38 16.18 -59.71
N SER A 146 14.51 16.62 -58.79
CA SER A 146 13.07 16.29 -58.65
C SER A 146 12.69 14.82 -58.38
N SER A 147 11.86 14.46 -57.40
CA SER A 147 10.47 14.92 -57.26
C SER A 147 9.86 14.50 -55.91
N SER A 148 8.96 15.33 -55.44
CA SER A 148 7.90 15.14 -54.44
C SER A 148 7.09 13.84 -54.55
N SER A 149 6.62 13.29 -53.42
CA SER A 149 5.21 13.41 -53.00
C SER A 149 4.91 12.70 -51.67
N SER A 150 4.02 13.36 -50.94
CA SER A 150 3.47 13.07 -49.62
C SER A 150 2.37 11.98 -49.61
N PHE A 151 1.77 11.77 -48.42
CA PHE A 151 0.56 10.98 -48.07
C PHE A 151 0.79 9.47 -47.80
N SER A 152 0.20 8.83 -46.79
CA SER A 152 -0.88 9.17 -45.86
C SER A 152 -0.74 8.34 -44.58
N SER A 153 -0.94 8.94 -43.41
CA SER A 153 -1.35 8.22 -42.21
C SER A 153 -2.77 7.71 -42.40
N THR A 154 -3.01 6.46 -42.03
CA THR A 154 -4.36 5.92 -41.85
C THR A 154 -4.48 5.49 -40.40
N GLN A 155 -5.51 6.04 -39.78
CA GLN A 155 -6.06 5.76 -38.46
C GLN A 155 -6.53 4.31 -38.36
#